data_AF-A0A661C4R6-F1
#
_entry.id   AF-A0A661C4R6-F1
#
_cell.length_a   1.000
_cell.length_b   1.000
_cell.length_c   1.000
_cell.angle_alpha   90.00
_cell.angle_beta   90.00
_cell.angle_gamma   90.00
#
_symmetry.space_group_name_H-M   'P 1'
#
loop_
_entity.id
_entity.type
_entity.pdbx_description
1 polymer ?
#
loop_
_entity_poly.entity_id
_entity_poly.type
_entity_poly.pdbx_seq_one_letter_code
_entity_poly.pdbx_strand_id
1 'polypeptide(L)' 'DSETRNAEKIEDEIGDLLFACVNLARHFKIDSESAVRKTNKKFERRFAYIEKSLREQGTDLREATLEIMDKLWNEAKTKE' A
#
# COMPACT_ATOMS: atom_id res chain seq x y z
N ASP A 1 -22.79 21.73 5.87
CA ASP A 1 -23.59 20.58 5.38
C ASP A 1 -23.58 20.32 3.86
N SER A 2 -22.55 20.76 3.12
CA SER A 2 -22.29 20.32 1.73
C SER A 2 -21.09 19.38 1.67
N GLU A 3 -20.06 19.64 2.47
CA GLU A 3 -18.84 18.83 2.53
C GLU A 3 -19.10 17.42 3.05
N THR A 4 -19.92 17.26 4.10
CA THR A 4 -20.31 15.93 4.63
C THR A 4 -21.01 15.08 3.56
N ARG A 5 -21.93 15.67 2.80
CA ARG A 5 -22.61 14.99 1.69
C ARG A 5 -21.67 14.62 0.54
N ASN A 6 -20.54 15.31 0.40
CA ASN A 6 -19.52 14.97 -0.60
C ASN A 6 -18.64 13.81 -0.10
N ALA A 7 -18.28 13.83 1.19
CA ALA A 7 -17.54 12.73 1.81
C ALA A 7 -18.31 11.40 1.74
N GLU A 8 -19.63 11.42 2.05
CA GLU A 8 -20.50 10.24 1.95
C GLU A 8 -20.54 9.67 0.52
N LYS A 9 -20.68 10.54 -0.49
CA LYS A 9 -20.65 10.09 -1.90
C LYS A 9 -19.30 9.50 -2.30
N ILE A 10 -18.20 10.09 -1.83
CA ILE A 10 -16.86 9.55 -2.09
C ILE A 10 -16.71 8.17 -1.43
N GLU A 11 -17.22 8.00 -0.21
CA GLU A 11 -17.21 6.72 0.50
C GLU A 11 -17.99 5.65 -0.28
N ASP A 12 -19.18 5.97 -0.80
CA ASP A 12 -19.98 5.08 -1.63
C ASP A 12 -19.21 4.62 -2.89
N GLU A 13 -18.60 5.57 -3.62
CA GLU A 13 -17.81 5.28 -4.84
C GLU A 13 -16.56 4.43 -4.55
N ILE A 14 -15.90 4.66 -3.40
CA ILE A 14 -14.79 3.82 -2.94
C ILE A 14 -15.29 2.41 -2.61
N GLY A 15 -16.46 2.29 -1.99
CA GLY A 15 -17.12 1.01 -1.74
C GLY A 15 -17.37 0.21 -3.03
N ASP A 16 -17.95 0.86 -4.03
CA ASP A 16 -18.22 0.25 -5.34
C ASP A 16 -16.94 -0.19 -6.05
N LEU A 17 -15.87 0.61 -5.98
CA LEU A 17 -14.56 0.24 -6.54
C LEU A 17 -13.96 -0.99 -5.85
N LEU A 18 -14.01 -1.03 -4.51
CA LEU A 18 -13.52 -2.19 -3.74
C LEU A 18 -14.34 -3.44 -4.06
N PHE A 19 -15.67 -3.31 -4.14
CA PHE A 19 -16.55 -4.41 -4.53
C PHE A 19 -16.28 -4.90 -5.94
N ALA A 20 -16.06 -4.00 -6.90
CA ALA A 20 -15.66 -4.35 -8.26
C ALA A 20 -14.33 -5.13 -8.28
N CYS A 21 -13.33 -4.72 -7.50
CA CYS A 21 -12.06 -5.44 -7.36
C CYS A 21 -12.24 -6.86 -6.80
N VAL A 22 -13.07 -7.03 -5.75
CA VAL A 22 -13.39 -8.35 -5.18
C VAL A 22 -14.11 -9.23 -6.20
N ASN A 23 -15.05 -8.66 -6.95
CA ASN A 23 -15.78 -9.37 -8.00
C ASN A 23 -14.87 -9.81 -9.15
N LEU A 24 -13.90 -8.98 -9.52
CA LEU A 24 -12.87 -9.31 -10.51
C LEU A 24 -12.00 -10.48 -10.02
N ALA A 25 -11.53 -10.44 -8.78
CA ALA A 25 -10.77 -11.54 -8.18
C ALA A 25 -11.57 -12.85 -8.22
N ARG A 26 -12.86 -12.80 -7.84
CA ARG A 26 -13.77 -13.95 -7.90
C ARG A 26 -13.98 -14.47 -9.33
N HIS A 27 -14.09 -13.60 -10.33
CA HIS A 27 -14.19 -14.00 -11.73
C HIS A 27 -12.98 -14.82 -12.18
N PHE A 28 -11.78 -14.45 -11.74
CA PHE A 28 -10.54 -15.18 -11.98
C PHE A 28 -10.26 -16.32 -10.99
N LYS A 29 -11.22 -16.65 -10.11
CA LYS A 29 -11.07 -17.68 -9.05
C LYS A 29 -9.90 -17.41 -8.11
N ILE A 30 -9.60 -16.14 -7.86
CA ILE A 30 -8.59 -15.68 -6.91
C ILE A 30 -9.28 -15.38 -5.57
N ASP A 31 -8.73 -15.90 -4.48
CA ASP A 31 -9.15 -15.52 -3.12
C ASP A 31 -8.66 -14.11 -2.79
N SER A 32 -9.59 -13.14 -2.74
CA SER A 32 -9.28 -11.73 -2.54
C SER A 32 -8.62 -11.46 -1.19
N GLU A 33 -9.05 -12.15 -0.14
CA GLU A 33 -8.47 -12.01 1.20
C GLU A 33 -6.99 -12.42 1.22
N SER A 34 -6.67 -13.59 0.66
CA SER A 34 -5.30 -14.06 0.52
C SER A 34 -4.46 -13.16 -0.37
N ALA A 35 -5.03 -12.59 -1.44
CA ALA A 35 -4.34 -11.66 -2.33
C ALA A 35 -3.94 -10.36 -1.59
N VAL A 36 -4.86 -9.79 -0.80
CA VAL A 36 -4.57 -8.62 0.04
C VAL A 36 -3.55 -8.97 1.11
N ARG A 37 -3.71 -10.11 1.80
CA ARG A 37 -2.75 -10.58 2.83
C ARG A 37 -1.33 -10.75 2.27
N LYS A 38 -1.18 -11.30 1.06
CA LYS A 38 0.12 -11.41 0.38
C LYS A 38 0.70 -10.03 0.05
N THR A 39 -0.15 -9.09 -0.36
CA THR A 39 0.25 -7.70 -0.62
C THR A 39 0.73 -7.02 0.66
N ASN A 40 0.03 -7.14 1.78
CA ASN A 40 0.46 -6.58 3.06
C ASN A 40 1.84 -7.11 3.47
N LYS A 41 2.06 -8.42 3.40
CA LYS A 41 3.38 -9.02 3.68
C LYS A 41 4.50 -8.48 2.76
N LYS A 42 4.19 -8.17 1.50
CA LYS A 42 5.13 -7.54 0.56
C LYS A 42 5.46 -6.12 0.97
N PHE A 43 4.46 -5.33 1.40
CA PHE A 43 4.69 -3.99 1.93
C PHE A 43 5.53 -4.04 3.22
N GLU A 44 5.22 -4.93 4.16
CA GLU A 44 5.98 -5.12 5.40
C GLU A 44 7.46 -5.40 5.13
N ARG A 45 7.77 -6.35 4.23
CA ARG A 45 9.16 -6.67 3.86
C ARG A 45 9.90 -5.45 3.30
N ARG A 46 9.25 -4.70 2.41
CA ARG A 46 9.85 -3.52 1.77
C ARG A 46 10.04 -2.37 2.74
N PHE A 47 9.08 -2.13 3.62
CA PHE A 47 9.24 -1.13 4.69
C PHE A 47 10.35 -1.52 5.67
N ALA A 48 10.44 -2.79 6.06
CA ALA A 48 11.53 -3.27 6.91
C ALA A 48 12.91 -3.05 6.26
N TYR A 49 13.02 -3.25 4.93
CA TYR A 49 14.23 -2.91 4.18
C TYR A 49 14.54 -1.41 4.24
N ILE A 50 13.55 -0.56 3.94
CA ILE A 50 13.71 0.90 3.99
C ILE A 50 14.20 1.34 5.37
N GLU A 51 13.53 0.91 6.44
CA GLU A 51 13.92 1.27 7.81
C GLU A 51 15.34 0.81 8.15
N LYS A 52 15.72 -0.39 7.72
CA LYS A 52 17.08 -0.91 7.93
C LYS A 52 18.10 -0.03 7.20
N SER A 53 17.86 0.27 5.93
CA SER A 53 18.76 1.10 5.12
C SER A 53 18.88 2.53 5.63
N LEU A 54 17.81 3.13 6.14
CA LEU A 54 17.85 4.46 6.76
C LEU A 54 18.67 4.44 8.07
N ARG A 55 18.46 3.42 8.92
CA ARG A 55 19.25 3.24 10.15
C ARG A 55 20.75 3.08 9.86
N GLU A 56 21.12 2.34 8.81
CA GLU A 56 22.51 2.18 8.37
C GLU A 56 23.12 3.50 7.86
N GLN A 57 22.29 4.44 7.38
CA GLN A 57 22.69 5.78 6.95
C GLN A 57 22.68 6.81 8.09
N GLY A 58 22.31 6.41 9.31
CA GLY A 58 22.26 7.30 10.47
C GLY A 58 21.05 8.24 10.49
N THR A 59 19.98 7.93 9.76
CA THR A 59 18.72 8.69 9.75
C THR A 59 17.52 7.75 10.01
N ASP A 60 16.30 8.29 10.05
CA ASP A 60 15.07 7.51 10.26
C ASP A 60 13.95 7.88 9.28
N LEU A 61 12.83 7.16 9.34
CA LEU A 61 11.68 7.36 8.47
C LEU A 61 11.04 8.75 8.57
N ARG A 62 11.13 9.41 9.72
CA ARG A 62 10.52 10.72 9.97
C ARG A 62 11.36 11.84 9.34
N GLU A 63 12.65 11.60 9.16
CA GLU A 63 13.60 12.52 8.55
C GLU A 63 13.80 12.24 7.04
N ALA A 64 13.46 11.05 6.57
CA ALA A 64 13.58 10.67 5.18
C ALA A 64 12.57 11.42 4.30
N THR A 65 13.04 11.93 3.15
CA THR A 65 12.14 12.49 2.13
C THR A 65 11.43 11.38 1.36
N LEU A 66 10.31 11.71 0.71
CA LEU A 66 9.58 10.77 -0.13
C LEU A 66 10.44 10.22 -1.28
N GLU A 67 11.36 11.03 -1.81
CA GLU A 67 12.30 10.60 -2.86
C GLU A 67 13.28 9.54 -2.36
N ILE A 68 13.79 9.69 -1.12
CA ILE A 68 14.66 8.70 -0.50
C ILE A 68 13.87 7.41 -0.26
N MET A 69 12.65 7.51 0.27
CA MET A 69 11.79 6.36 0.50
C MET A 69 11.44 5.63 -0.80
N ASP A 70 11.14 6.34 -1.89
CA ASP A 70 10.84 5.72 -3.18
C ASP A 70 12.09 5.03 -3.79
N LYS A 71 13.27 5.65 -3.67
CA LYS A 71 14.53 5.01 -4.08
C LYS A 71 14.74 3.70 -3.33
N LEU A 72 14.67 3.73 -1.99
CA LEU A 72 14.85 2.54 -1.17
C LEU A 72 13.74 1.50 -1.40
N TRP A 73 12.52 1.93 -1.72
CA TRP A 73 11.42 1.06 -2.12
C TRP A 73 11.72 0.33 -3.44
N ASN A 74 12.25 1.05 -4.43
CA ASN A 74 12.67 0.45 -5.70
C ASN A 74 13.85 -0.49 -5.54
N GLU A 75 14.81 -0.19 -4.66
CA GLU A 75 15.86 -1.14 -4.28
C GLU A 75 15.28 -2.40 -3.60
N ALA A 76 14.33 -2.24 -2.68
CA ALA A 76 13.69 -3.37 -1.99
C ALA A 76 12.98 -4.31 -2.96
N LYS A 77 12.36 -3.79 -4.04
CA LYS A 77 11.76 -4.61 -5.12
C LYS A 77 12.75 -5.54 -5.80
N THR A 78 14.04 -5.17 -5.86
CA THR A 78 15.08 -5.96 -6.54
C THR A 78 15.72 -7.02 -5.64
N LYS A 79 15.48 -6.94 -4.33
CA LYS A 79 16.02 -7.86 -3.31
C LYS A 79 14.99 -8.86 -2.78
N GLU A 80 13.76 -8.78 -3.29
CA GLU A 80 12.65 -9.71 -3.04
C GLU A 80 12.66 -10.84 -4.06
#